data_AF-A0A0G1U2Z4-F1
#
_entry.id   AF-A0A0G1U2Z4-F1
#
_cell.length_a   1.000
_cell.length_b   1.000
_cell.length_c   1.000
_cell.angle_alpha   90.00
_cell.angle_beta   90.00
_cell.angle_gamma   90.00
#
_symmetry.space_group_name_H-M   'P 1'
#
loop_
_entity.id
_entity.type
_entity.pdbx_description
1 polymer ?
#
loop_
_entity_poly.entity_id
_entity_poly.type
_entity_poly.pdbx_seq_one_letter_code
_entity_poly.pdbx_strand_id
1 'polypeptide(L)'
;MENEGKKIRFRNGGKKYLAEFISDQFVSQDHQGTFIKPLAMFRIWDEQQNEVVGCVTFTEHLLIDSVWAQPHKKHFPSSYRVEALVNLLHYLPFDPVRLKEIYHDCYEYRFDRNFGDDQARDRLYKIKANDSFEATFQKIMFGDTVTNRSIQNAALEVMFNHWEDNPDTNVLVEVLASVLPVREIDLIKNLKLLLSEDKIHAITSPGDPQKLISVGLEPPTIRELEGEVKSDVKYPSVVKNIYGPNIETTTHGANSPVSISMGKIETVFENLQKEIGESPELKDEEKQRVSQTVKELKAEIAQDKDPKKVGRLVEKLKGSANWVWQKILANPYVSGVIVEILMKATI
;
A
#
# COMPACT_ATOMS: atom_id res chain seq x y z
N MET A 1 -6.98 -25.17 -7.33
CA MET A 1 -7.07 -23.74 -7.65
C MET A 1 -5.80 -23.13 -7.12
N GLU A 2 -4.91 -22.69 -8.01
CA GLU A 2 -3.69 -21.98 -7.61
C GLU A 2 -4.11 -20.70 -6.89
N ASN A 3 -3.57 -20.46 -5.69
CA ASN A 3 -3.70 -19.18 -5.02
C ASN A 3 -3.04 -18.14 -5.94
N GLU A 4 -3.82 -17.32 -6.64
CA GLU A 4 -3.29 -16.17 -7.36
C GLU A 4 -2.53 -15.31 -6.33
N GLY A 5 -1.23 -15.16 -6.52
CA GLY A 5 -0.39 -14.37 -5.62
C GLY A 5 -0.83 -12.91 -5.64
N LYS A 6 -0.58 -12.18 -4.55
CA LYS A 6 -0.79 -10.73 -4.50
C LYS A 6 -0.03 -10.07 -5.65
N LYS A 7 -0.76 -9.39 -6.55
CA LYS A 7 -0.21 -8.58 -7.64
C LYS A 7 -0.18 -7.12 -7.21
N ILE A 8 0.94 -6.45 -7.46
CA ILE A 8 1.13 -5.03 -7.13
C ILE A 8 1.61 -4.31 -8.38
N ARG A 9 0.93 -3.21 -8.75
CA ARG A 9 1.30 -2.40 -9.91
C ARG A 9 2.54 -1.55 -9.64
N PHE A 10 3.40 -1.42 -10.65
CA PHE A 10 4.47 -0.43 -10.67
C PHE A 10 4.65 0.18 -12.06
N ARG A 11 5.37 1.30 -12.13
CA ARG A 11 5.66 2.03 -13.36
C ARG A 11 7.15 2.25 -13.52
N ASN A 12 7.70 1.86 -14.66
CA ASN A 12 9.09 2.09 -14.98
C ASN A 12 9.26 2.42 -16.45
N GLY A 13 10.09 3.42 -16.76
CA GLY A 13 10.36 3.83 -18.14
C GLY A 13 9.11 4.25 -18.92
N GLY A 14 8.11 4.83 -18.25
CA GLY A 14 6.84 5.25 -18.85
C GLY A 14 5.86 4.12 -19.16
N LYS A 15 6.15 2.88 -18.76
CA LYS A 15 5.27 1.71 -18.91
C LYS A 15 4.81 1.19 -17.56
N LYS A 16 3.64 0.54 -17.53
CA LYS A 16 3.08 -0.10 -16.35
C LYS A 16 3.28 -1.60 -16.40
N TYR A 17 3.50 -2.18 -15.22
CA TYR A 17 3.72 -3.61 -15.02
C TYR A 17 3.03 -4.07 -13.73
N LEU A 18 2.86 -5.37 -13.59
CA LEU A 18 2.35 -5.98 -12.36
C LEU A 18 3.37 -6.98 -11.83
N ALA A 19 3.77 -6.81 -10.57
CA ALA A 19 4.64 -7.73 -9.85
C ALA A 19 3.77 -8.67 -9.01
N GLU A 20 3.80 -9.96 -9.32
CA GLU A 20 3.19 -11.02 -8.53
C GLU A 20 4.24 -11.62 -7.61
N PHE A 21 4.00 -11.57 -6.29
CA PHE A 21 4.90 -12.19 -5.32
C PHE A 21 4.88 -13.71 -5.46
N ILE A 22 6.06 -14.33 -5.58
CA ILE A 22 6.22 -15.79 -5.68
C ILE A 22 6.66 -16.37 -4.34
N SER A 23 7.79 -15.91 -3.80
CA SER A 23 8.40 -16.46 -2.58
C SER A 23 9.46 -15.51 -2.01
N ASP A 24 9.64 -15.53 -0.69
CA ASP A 24 10.79 -14.95 0.02
C ASP A 24 11.85 -16.01 0.38
N GLN A 25 11.58 -17.29 0.07
CA GLN A 25 12.46 -18.43 0.25
C GLN A 25 12.74 -19.06 -1.11
N PHE A 26 13.90 -18.75 -1.68
CA PHE A 26 14.37 -19.36 -2.93
C PHE A 26 15.87 -19.63 -2.85
N VAL A 27 16.31 -20.67 -3.57
CA VAL A 27 17.72 -21.03 -3.67
C VAL A 27 18.13 -20.80 -5.12
N SER A 28 18.96 -19.79 -5.37
CA SER A 28 19.62 -19.68 -6.68
C SER A 28 20.83 -20.61 -6.71
N GLN A 29 21.05 -21.29 -7.84
CA GLN A 29 22.24 -22.10 -8.05
C GLN A 29 23.52 -21.25 -7.97
N ASP A 30 23.44 -19.99 -8.40
CA ASP A 30 24.51 -19.00 -8.30
C ASP A 30 24.86 -18.58 -6.86
N HIS A 31 24.01 -18.96 -5.88
CA HIS A 31 24.19 -18.56 -4.48
C HIS A 31 24.72 -19.71 -3.61
N GLN A 32 24.85 -20.93 -4.12
CA GLN A 32 25.34 -22.07 -3.33
C GLN A 32 26.78 -21.84 -2.84
N GLY A 33 26.97 -21.83 -1.52
CA GLY A 33 28.27 -21.57 -0.89
C GLY A 33 28.67 -20.09 -0.82
N THR A 34 27.77 -19.16 -1.20
CA THR A 34 28.01 -17.72 -1.11
C THR A 34 27.33 -17.10 0.12
N PHE A 35 27.79 -15.92 0.54
CA PHE A 35 27.18 -15.14 1.62
C PHE A 35 25.97 -14.32 1.13
N ILE A 36 25.08 -14.91 0.32
CA ILE A 36 23.92 -14.24 -0.27
C ILE A 36 22.64 -14.84 0.30
N LYS A 37 21.69 -13.98 0.65
CA LYS A 37 20.39 -14.35 1.22
C LYS A 37 19.24 -13.81 0.36
N PRO A 38 18.20 -14.62 0.09
CA PRO A 38 17.01 -14.17 -0.64
C PRO A 38 16.19 -13.18 0.18
N LEU A 39 15.62 -12.18 -0.48
CA LEU A 39 14.65 -11.25 0.11
C LEU A 39 13.23 -11.45 -0.45
N ALA A 40 13.09 -11.49 -1.78
CA ALA A 40 11.82 -11.74 -2.46
C ALA A 40 12.04 -12.07 -3.94
N MET A 41 11.13 -12.86 -4.51
CA MET A 41 11.04 -13.17 -5.92
C MET A 41 9.67 -12.76 -6.45
N PHE A 42 9.67 -12.15 -7.64
CA PHE A 42 8.46 -11.67 -8.30
C PHE A 42 8.39 -12.15 -9.74
N ARG A 43 7.20 -12.58 -10.16
CA ARG A 43 6.86 -12.73 -11.57
C ARG A 43 6.37 -11.38 -12.07
N ILE A 44 6.89 -10.93 -13.21
CA ILE A 44 6.46 -9.66 -13.80
C ILE A 44 5.53 -9.94 -14.98
N TRP A 45 4.37 -9.30 -14.94
CA TRP A 45 3.36 -9.30 -15.99
C TRP A 45 3.34 -7.94 -16.69
N ASP A 46 2.85 -7.93 -17.93
CA ASP A 46 2.46 -6.70 -18.59
C ASP A 46 1.25 -6.04 -17.90
N GLU A 47 0.92 -4.81 -18.28
CA GLU A 47 -0.18 -4.04 -17.68
C GLU A 47 -1.52 -4.78 -17.74
N GLN A 48 -1.76 -5.52 -18.82
CA GLN A 48 -3.02 -6.22 -19.09
C GLN A 48 -3.08 -7.64 -18.50
N GLN A 49 -2.00 -8.13 -17.88
CA GLN A 49 -1.86 -9.51 -17.40
C GLN A 49 -1.99 -10.58 -18.51
N ASN A 50 -1.72 -10.21 -19.75
CA ASN A 50 -1.79 -11.11 -20.90
C ASN A 50 -0.51 -11.92 -21.06
N GLU A 51 0.65 -11.33 -20.73
CA GLU A 51 1.96 -11.95 -20.94
C GLU A 51 2.85 -11.81 -19.70
N VAL A 52 3.55 -12.89 -19.36
CA VAL A 52 4.66 -12.85 -18.40
C VAL A 52 5.87 -12.22 -19.08
N VAL A 53 6.28 -11.06 -18.60
CA VAL A 53 7.45 -10.31 -19.08
C VAL A 53 8.76 -10.96 -18.58
N GLY A 54 8.73 -11.60 -17.42
CA GLY A 54 9.87 -12.35 -16.86
C GLY A 54 9.79 -12.45 -15.35
N CYS A 55 10.93 -12.52 -14.67
CA CYS A 55 10.97 -12.49 -13.21
C CYS A 55 12.16 -11.69 -12.66
N VAL A 56 11.96 -11.10 -11.49
CA VAL A 56 12.99 -10.35 -10.75
C VAL A 56 13.16 -10.94 -9.36
N THR A 57 14.37 -10.85 -8.83
CA THR A 57 14.70 -11.24 -7.46
C THR A 57 15.41 -10.12 -6.73
N PHE A 58 15.16 -10.00 -5.44
CA PHE A 58 15.92 -9.17 -4.54
C PHE A 58 16.71 -10.08 -3.59
N THR A 59 17.99 -9.75 -3.40
CA THR A 59 18.91 -10.48 -2.52
C THR A 59 19.79 -9.53 -1.74
N GLU A 60 20.32 -10.01 -0.61
CA GLU A 60 21.26 -9.27 0.21
C GLU A 60 22.53 -10.07 0.48
N HIS A 61 23.67 -9.41 0.51
CA HIS A 61 24.91 -10.00 1.00
C HIS A 61 24.90 -10.00 2.54
N LEU A 62 25.11 -11.14 3.21
CA LEU A 62 25.02 -11.30 4.67
C LEU A 62 25.90 -10.31 5.47
N LEU A 63 26.98 -9.80 4.88
CA LEU A 63 27.83 -8.79 5.52
C LEU A 63 27.15 -7.43 5.71
N ILE A 64 26.05 -7.14 4.98
CA ILE A 64 25.26 -5.94 5.17
C ILE A 64 24.38 -6.02 6.43
N ASP A 65 24.12 -7.21 6.97
CA ASP A 65 23.36 -7.39 8.21
C ASP A 65 23.97 -6.58 9.34
N SER A 66 25.28 -6.47 9.43
CA SER A 66 25.95 -5.63 10.45
C SER A 66 25.63 -4.13 10.34
N VAL A 67 25.33 -3.64 9.13
CA VAL A 67 24.99 -2.25 8.82
C VAL A 67 23.49 -2.00 9.01
N TRP A 68 22.67 -2.98 8.62
CA TRP A 68 21.20 -2.90 8.67
C TRP A 68 20.60 -3.37 10.00
N ALA A 69 21.34 -4.12 10.83
CA ALA A 69 20.87 -4.67 12.11
C ALA A 69 20.97 -3.72 13.31
N GLN A 70 21.37 -2.45 13.13
CA GLN A 70 21.40 -1.49 14.24
C GLN A 70 19.97 -1.34 14.82
N PRO A 71 19.76 -1.47 16.15
CA PRO A 71 18.42 -1.54 16.75
C PRO A 71 17.50 -0.33 16.48
N HIS A 72 18.09 0.85 16.23
CA HIS A 72 17.37 2.08 15.85
C HIS A 72 17.14 2.20 14.33
N LYS A 73 17.62 1.23 13.55
CA LYS A 73 17.63 1.16 12.07
C LYS A 73 17.10 -0.18 11.52
N LYS A 74 16.87 -1.17 12.38
CA LYS A 74 15.95 -2.29 12.09
C LYS A 74 14.56 -1.69 11.93
N HIS A 75 13.69 -2.42 11.24
CA HIS A 75 12.35 -2.04 10.78
C HIS A 75 12.35 -1.40 9.39
N PHE A 76 12.79 -2.16 8.38
CA PHE A 76 12.12 -2.08 7.08
C PHE A 76 11.02 -3.14 7.07
N PRO A 77 9.77 -2.78 6.74
CA PRO A 77 8.61 -3.29 7.43
C PRO A 77 8.48 -4.80 7.25
N SER A 78 8.43 -5.56 8.35
CA SER A 78 8.09 -6.98 8.27
C SER A 78 6.69 -7.20 7.72
N SER A 79 5.79 -6.21 7.86
CA SER A 79 4.40 -6.27 7.38
C SER A 79 4.19 -5.80 5.94
N TYR A 80 5.14 -5.04 5.34
CA TYR A 80 4.99 -4.44 3.99
C TYR A 80 6.23 -4.55 3.11
N ARG A 81 7.08 -5.55 3.37
CA ARG A 81 8.34 -5.73 2.63
C ARG A 81 8.09 -5.87 1.14
N VAL A 82 7.05 -6.61 0.76
CA VAL A 82 6.71 -6.91 -0.63
C VAL A 82 6.37 -5.61 -1.38
N GLU A 83 5.48 -4.80 -0.82
CA GLU A 83 5.04 -3.51 -1.34
C GLU A 83 6.22 -2.55 -1.46
N ALA A 84 7.09 -2.52 -0.46
CA ALA A 84 8.23 -1.63 -0.46
C ALA A 84 9.30 -2.03 -1.50
N LEU A 85 9.51 -3.33 -1.73
CA LEU A 85 10.38 -3.83 -2.80
C LEU A 85 9.78 -3.58 -4.19
N VAL A 86 8.46 -3.73 -4.36
CA VAL A 86 7.79 -3.37 -5.62
C VAL A 86 7.86 -1.85 -5.83
N ASN A 87 7.72 -1.04 -4.78
CA ASN A 87 7.87 0.41 -4.87
C ASN A 87 9.28 0.83 -5.36
N LEU A 88 10.34 0.07 -5.02
CA LEU A 88 11.67 0.33 -5.58
C LEU A 88 11.76 0.08 -7.09
N LEU A 89 10.96 -0.84 -7.64
CA LEU A 89 10.99 -1.14 -9.09
C LEU A 89 10.61 0.08 -9.94
N HIS A 90 9.98 1.11 -9.37
CA HIS A 90 9.75 2.38 -10.08
C HIS A 90 11.05 3.15 -10.39
N TYR A 91 12.08 2.96 -9.56
CA TYR A 91 13.29 3.78 -9.54
C TYR A 91 14.54 3.01 -9.97
N LEU A 92 14.48 1.68 -9.95
CA LEU A 92 15.58 0.83 -10.36
C LEU A 92 15.66 0.71 -11.89
N PRO A 93 16.86 0.51 -12.47
CA PRO A 93 16.97 0.15 -13.87
C PRO A 93 16.19 -1.12 -14.18
N PHE A 94 15.28 -1.04 -15.14
CA PHE A 94 14.37 -2.12 -15.49
C PHE A 94 14.30 -2.25 -17.01
N ASP A 95 14.74 -3.39 -17.54
CA ASP A 95 14.76 -3.68 -18.97
C ASP A 95 13.93 -4.95 -19.25
N PRO A 96 12.70 -4.81 -19.77
CA PRO A 96 11.84 -5.93 -20.12
C PRO A 96 12.47 -6.93 -21.10
N VAL A 97 13.36 -6.47 -21.99
CA VAL A 97 14.01 -7.35 -22.96
C VAL A 97 14.94 -8.32 -22.24
N ARG A 98 15.75 -7.80 -21.31
CA ARG A 98 16.61 -8.63 -20.46
C ARG A 98 15.81 -9.61 -19.61
N LEU A 99 14.62 -9.23 -19.15
CA LEU A 99 13.77 -10.13 -18.35
C LEU A 99 13.23 -11.31 -19.17
N LYS A 100 12.86 -11.09 -20.43
CA LYS A 100 12.35 -12.15 -21.33
C LYS A 100 13.43 -13.15 -21.74
N GLU A 101 14.65 -12.71 -21.96
CA GLU A 101 15.77 -13.58 -22.36
C GLU A 101 16.17 -14.59 -21.28
N ILE A 102 15.74 -14.37 -20.03
CA ILE A 102 16.19 -15.13 -18.87
C ILE A 102 15.05 -15.91 -18.19
N TYR A 103 14.09 -16.46 -18.95
CA TYR A 103 12.98 -17.22 -18.36
C TYR A 103 13.40 -18.42 -17.49
N HIS A 104 14.67 -18.84 -17.57
CA HIS A 104 15.27 -19.86 -16.71
C HIS A 104 15.94 -19.32 -15.42
N ASP A 105 16.29 -18.02 -15.33
CA ASP A 105 16.91 -17.38 -14.15
C ASP A 105 16.41 -15.94 -13.94
N CYS A 106 15.94 -15.55 -12.74
CA CYS A 106 15.42 -14.20 -12.55
C CYS A 106 16.50 -13.11 -12.56
N TYR A 107 16.18 -11.93 -13.10
CA TYR A 107 17.07 -10.76 -13.00
C TYR A 107 17.23 -10.34 -11.54
N GLU A 108 18.47 -10.21 -11.07
CA GLU A 108 18.77 -10.05 -9.65
C GLU A 108 19.11 -8.59 -9.32
N TYR A 109 18.42 -8.02 -8.33
CA TYR A 109 18.81 -6.80 -7.63
C TYR A 109 19.47 -7.19 -6.30
N ARG A 110 20.79 -7.00 -6.21
CA ARG A 110 21.58 -7.44 -5.05
C ARG A 110 22.08 -6.26 -4.22
N PHE A 111 21.73 -6.21 -2.95
CA PHE A 111 22.30 -5.27 -1.99
C PHE A 111 23.67 -5.76 -1.49
N ASP A 112 24.71 -4.96 -1.70
CA ASP A 112 26.10 -5.32 -1.37
C ASP A 112 26.89 -4.10 -0.86
N ARG A 113 27.68 -4.30 0.21
CA ARG A 113 28.54 -3.26 0.82
C ARG A 113 29.91 -3.16 0.17
N ASN A 114 30.44 -4.26 -0.36
CA ASN A 114 31.84 -4.36 -0.77
C ASN A 114 32.04 -4.05 -2.27
N PHE A 115 31.11 -3.32 -2.89
CA PHE A 115 31.20 -3.04 -4.31
C PHE A 115 32.30 -2.01 -4.63
N GLY A 116 33.38 -2.49 -5.25
CA GLY A 116 34.31 -1.74 -6.10
C GLY A 116 33.99 -1.97 -7.58
N ASP A 117 34.48 -1.07 -8.44
CA ASP A 117 34.15 -0.89 -9.87
C ASP A 117 34.48 -2.08 -10.79
N ASP A 118 33.94 -3.29 -10.55
CA ASP A 118 34.01 -4.29 -11.61
C ASP A 118 32.90 -5.35 -11.70
N GLN A 119 32.54 -5.53 -12.97
CA GLN A 119 31.69 -6.51 -13.64
C GLN A 119 30.19 -6.50 -13.29
N ALA A 120 29.45 -5.70 -14.06
CA ALA A 120 28.07 -6.02 -14.43
C ALA A 120 28.07 -7.38 -15.12
N ARG A 121 27.47 -8.39 -14.50
CA ARG A 121 27.02 -9.60 -15.21
C ARG A 121 25.66 -9.26 -15.80
N ASP A 122 25.34 -9.76 -17.00
CA ASP A 122 24.16 -9.35 -17.79
C ASP A 122 22.81 -9.44 -17.05
N ARG A 123 22.75 -10.18 -15.94
CA ARG A 123 21.53 -10.53 -15.18
C ARG A 123 21.50 -10.01 -13.74
N LEU A 124 22.46 -9.17 -13.35
CA LEU A 124 22.64 -8.73 -11.97
C LEU A 124 22.86 -7.22 -11.91
N TYR A 125 21.96 -6.53 -11.20
CA TYR A 125 22.14 -5.16 -10.77
C TYR A 125 22.57 -5.12 -9.30
N LYS A 126 23.78 -4.63 -9.05
CA LYS A 126 24.29 -4.47 -7.68
C LYS A 126 23.95 -3.08 -7.14
N ILE A 127 23.38 -3.06 -5.94
CA ILE A 127 22.98 -1.88 -5.20
C ILE A 127 23.96 -1.71 -4.04
N LYS A 128 24.69 -0.59 -4.03
CA LYS A 128 25.64 -0.28 -2.97
C LYS A 128 24.89 0.05 -1.67
N ALA A 129 25.07 -0.79 -0.65
CA ALA A 129 24.41 -0.68 0.65
C ALA A 129 25.45 -0.42 1.77
N ASN A 130 25.95 0.81 1.85
CA ASN A 130 26.97 1.21 2.82
C ASN A 130 26.39 1.88 4.08
N ASP A 131 25.13 2.30 4.00
CA ASP A 131 24.41 3.05 5.04
C ASP A 131 23.24 2.23 5.59
N SER A 132 22.36 2.89 6.35
CA SER A 132 21.11 2.26 6.79
C SER A 132 20.27 1.81 5.60
N PHE A 133 19.37 0.86 5.87
CA PHE A 133 18.37 0.43 4.91
C PHE A 133 17.56 1.62 4.36
N GLU A 134 17.04 2.46 5.26
CA GLU A 134 16.31 3.69 4.92
C GLU A 134 17.13 4.62 4.02
N ALA A 135 18.39 4.86 4.34
CA ALA A 135 19.27 5.73 3.55
C ALA A 135 19.56 5.14 2.15
N THR A 136 19.69 3.81 2.06
CA THR A 136 19.87 3.12 0.77
C THR A 136 18.62 3.33 -0.11
N PHE A 137 17.43 3.15 0.45
CA PHE A 137 16.17 3.36 -0.27
C PHE A 137 15.94 4.84 -0.62
N GLN A 138 16.23 5.77 0.30
CA GLN A 138 16.18 7.20 0.04
C GLN A 138 17.06 7.58 -1.15
N LYS A 139 18.28 7.04 -1.20
CA LYS A 139 19.21 7.34 -2.28
C LYS A 139 18.71 6.85 -3.64
N ILE A 140 18.09 5.68 -3.68
CA ILE A 140 17.49 5.13 -4.90
C ILE A 140 16.27 5.95 -5.33
N MET A 141 15.37 6.28 -4.41
CA MET A 141 14.10 6.93 -4.71
C MET A 141 14.20 8.43 -4.93
N PHE A 142 15.09 9.11 -4.20
CA PHE A 142 15.16 10.57 -4.13
C PHE A 142 16.53 11.13 -4.54
N GLY A 143 17.52 10.27 -4.82
CA GLY A 143 18.89 10.70 -5.10
C GLY A 143 19.61 11.20 -3.84
N ASP A 144 20.58 12.09 -4.01
CA ASP A 144 21.41 12.59 -2.91
C ASP A 144 20.70 13.61 -2.00
N THR A 145 19.50 14.07 -2.35
CA THR A 145 18.77 15.08 -1.57
C THR A 145 17.27 14.82 -1.58
N VAL A 146 16.72 14.55 -0.38
CA VAL A 146 15.27 14.41 -0.20
C VAL A 146 14.63 15.79 -0.17
N THR A 147 13.68 16.04 -1.07
CA THR A 147 12.93 17.30 -1.15
C THR A 147 11.45 17.07 -0.85
N ASN A 148 10.71 18.11 -0.44
CA ASN A 148 9.26 18.00 -0.28
C ASN A 148 8.59 17.46 -1.56
N ARG A 149 8.99 18.00 -2.72
CA ARG A 149 8.45 17.58 -4.01
C ARG A 149 8.72 16.11 -4.33
N SER A 150 9.90 15.59 -4.00
CA SER A 150 10.22 14.18 -4.23
C SER A 150 9.39 13.26 -3.32
N ILE A 151 9.15 13.65 -2.06
CA ILE A 151 8.27 12.93 -1.13
C ILE A 151 6.82 12.95 -1.63
N GLN A 152 6.32 14.13 -2.04
CA GLN A 152 4.98 14.30 -2.58
C GLN A 152 4.75 13.42 -3.81
N ASN A 153 5.68 13.45 -4.77
CA ASN A 153 5.58 12.63 -5.99
C ASN A 153 5.56 11.13 -5.67
N ALA A 154 6.42 10.66 -4.75
CA ALA A 154 6.44 9.25 -4.36
C ALA A 154 5.15 8.84 -3.64
N ALA A 155 4.59 9.71 -2.79
CA ALA A 155 3.31 9.44 -2.13
C ALA A 155 2.14 9.37 -3.13
N LEU A 156 2.10 10.30 -4.09
CA LEU A 156 1.11 10.31 -5.18
C LEU A 156 1.20 9.05 -6.04
N GLU A 157 2.40 8.59 -6.39
CA GLU A 157 2.60 7.35 -7.14
C GLU A 157 2.04 6.13 -6.41
N VAL A 158 2.32 5.99 -5.11
CA VAL A 158 1.78 4.89 -4.29
C VAL A 158 0.25 4.97 -4.21
N MET A 159 -0.30 6.15 -3.95
CA MET A 159 -1.75 6.37 -3.91
C MET A 159 -2.42 6.05 -5.25
N PHE A 160 -1.73 6.32 -6.35
CA PHE A 160 -2.27 6.10 -7.68
C PHE A 160 -2.27 4.62 -8.07
N ASN A 161 -1.18 3.90 -7.80
CA ASN A 161 -1.16 2.45 -8.01
C ASN A 161 -2.25 1.75 -7.20
N HIS A 162 -2.46 2.19 -5.95
CA HIS A 162 -3.54 1.70 -5.11
C HIS A 162 -4.92 2.00 -5.70
N TRP A 163 -5.14 3.23 -6.20
CA TRP A 163 -6.39 3.62 -6.85
C TRP A 163 -6.67 2.80 -8.11
N GLU A 164 -5.65 2.52 -8.93
CA GLU A 164 -5.82 1.68 -10.13
C GLU A 164 -6.26 0.24 -9.80
N ASP A 165 -5.91 -0.28 -8.62
CA ASP A 165 -6.36 -1.59 -8.15
C ASP A 165 -7.68 -1.54 -7.38
N ASN A 166 -7.88 -0.50 -6.57
CA ASN A 166 -8.99 -0.35 -5.64
C ASN A 166 -9.52 1.10 -5.64
N PRO A 167 -10.22 1.53 -6.71
CA PRO A 167 -10.55 2.94 -6.94
C PRO A 167 -11.46 3.57 -5.89
N ASP A 168 -12.20 2.74 -5.14
CA ASP A 168 -13.12 3.16 -4.09
C ASP A 168 -12.50 3.19 -2.69
N THR A 169 -11.18 3.01 -2.56
CA THR A 169 -10.50 2.95 -1.26
C THR A 169 -9.34 3.92 -1.15
N ASN A 170 -9.14 4.45 0.06
CA ASN A 170 -7.99 5.28 0.42
C ASN A 170 -6.79 4.40 0.81
N VAL A 171 -5.59 4.96 0.69
CA VAL A 171 -4.38 4.37 1.27
C VAL A 171 -4.28 4.77 2.74
N LEU A 172 -4.01 3.81 3.63
CA LEU A 172 -3.73 4.12 5.02
C LEU A 172 -2.39 4.85 5.16
N VAL A 173 -2.35 5.85 6.04
CA VAL A 173 -1.11 6.61 6.28
C VAL A 173 0.00 5.71 6.84
N GLU A 174 -0.36 4.70 7.64
CA GLU A 174 0.60 3.67 8.11
C GLU A 174 1.23 2.85 6.97
N VAL A 175 0.49 2.61 5.88
CA VAL A 175 1.01 1.92 4.70
C VAL A 175 2.01 2.82 3.99
N LEU A 176 1.65 4.09 3.74
CA LEU A 176 2.57 5.07 3.15
C LEU A 176 3.85 5.22 3.97
N ALA A 177 3.73 5.32 5.29
CA ALA A 177 4.88 5.40 6.20
C ALA A 177 5.75 4.13 6.20
N SER A 178 5.17 2.98 5.83
CA SER A 178 5.90 1.72 5.75
C SER A 178 6.62 1.54 4.42
N VAL A 179 6.11 2.08 3.31
CA VAL A 179 6.66 1.87 1.97
C VAL A 179 7.52 3.02 1.45
N LEU A 180 7.40 4.21 2.05
CA LEU A 180 8.23 5.37 1.74
C LEU A 180 9.36 5.50 2.77
N PRO A 181 10.63 5.60 2.35
CA PRO A 181 11.76 5.64 3.26
C PRO A 181 11.95 7.06 3.80
N VAL A 182 10.97 7.59 4.52
CA VAL A 182 11.01 8.93 5.13
C VAL A 182 10.45 8.90 6.53
N ARG A 183 10.89 9.81 7.39
CA ARG A 183 10.32 9.96 8.72
C ARG A 183 8.84 10.31 8.61
N GLU A 184 8.02 9.71 9.47
CA GLU A 184 6.58 9.94 9.50
C GLU A 184 6.22 11.43 9.59
N ILE A 185 6.97 12.22 10.36
CA ILE A 185 6.74 13.68 10.47
C ILE A 185 6.90 14.41 9.13
N ASP A 186 7.87 13.98 8.30
CA ASP A 186 8.12 14.57 6.98
C ASP A 186 7.05 14.10 5.98
N LEU A 187 6.60 12.85 6.07
CA LEU A 187 5.47 12.34 5.30
C LEU A 187 4.18 13.12 5.62
N ILE A 188 3.80 13.22 6.89
CA ILE A 188 2.59 13.93 7.34
C ILE A 188 2.62 15.40 6.89
N LYS A 189 3.78 16.07 7.01
CA LYS A 189 3.95 17.43 6.51
C LYS A 189 3.64 17.53 5.01
N ASN A 190 4.18 16.61 4.20
CA ASN A 190 3.98 16.62 2.75
C ASN A 190 2.56 16.23 2.34
N LEU A 191 1.91 15.31 3.07
CA LEU A 191 0.48 15.01 2.88
C LEU A 191 -0.39 16.23 3.18
N LYS A 192 -0.08 17.00 4.22
CA LYS A 192 -0.77 18.27 4.52
C LYS A 192 -0.57 19.33 3.43
N LEU A 193 0.62 19.40 2.83
CA LEU A 193 0.85 20.27 1.67
C LEU A 193 0.00 19.84 0.47
N LEU A 194 -0.05 18.53 0.17
CA LEU A 194 -0.91 18.00 -0.90
C LEU A 194 -2.41 18.25 -0.64
N LEU A 195 -2.86 18.16 0.61
CA LEU A 195 -4.22 18.53 1.01
C LEU A 195 -4.50 20.02 0.75
N SER A 196 -3.55 20.90 1.08
CA SER A 196 -3.70 22.34 0.82
C SER A 196 -3.62 22.74 -0.66
N GLU A 197 -3.05 21.86 -1.48
CA GLU A 197 -2.96 22.00 -2.94
C GLU A 197 -4.17 21.36 -3.66
N ASP A 198 -5.18 20.88 -2.92
CA ASP A 198 -6.35 20.15 -3.45
C ASP A 198 -5.99 18.93 -4.32
N LYS A 199 -4.85 18.28 -4.03
CA LYS A 199 -4.39 17.09 -4.77
C LYS A 199 -4.87 15.77 -4.19
N ILE A 200 -5.18 15.76 -2.90
CA ILE A 200 -5.64 14.59 -2.16
C ILE A 200 -6.76 14.97 -1.20
N HIS A 201 -7.58 14.00 -0.83
CA HIS A 201 -8.49 14.08 0.32
C HIS A 201 -8.00 13.18 1.45
N ALA A 202 -8.49 13.40 2.66
CA ALA A 202 -8.08 12.63 3.83
C ALA A 202 -9.24 12.31 4.79
N ILE A 203 -9.08 11.20 5.50
CA ILE A 203 -9.85 10.86 6.69
C ILE A 203 -8.95 11.10 7.90
N THR A 204 -9.46 11.81 8.90
CA THR A 204 -8.72 12.22 10.09
C THR A 204 -9.20 11.48 11.35
N SER A 205 -8.37 11.51 12.39
CA SER A 205 -8.70 10.91 13.67
C SER A 205 -9.86 11.65 14.36
N PRO A 206 -10.79 10.94 15.01
CA PRO A 206 -11.74 11.55 15.93
C PRO A 206 -11.00 12.34 17.01
N GLY A 207 -11.41 13.60 17.24
CA GLY A 207 -10.85 14.47 18.28
C GLY A 207 -9.49 15.10 17.94
N ASP A 208 -8.85 14.72 16.84
CA ASP A 208 -7.60 15.35 16.35
C ASP A 208 -7.59 15.45 14.82
N PRO A 209 -8.09 16.58 14.26
CA PRO A 209 -8.08 16.83 12.82
C PRO A 209 -6.67 16.91 12.21
N GLN A 210 -5.62 17.05 13.04
CA GLN A 210 -4.24 17.08 12.57
C GLN A 210 -3.66 15.69 12.32
N LYS A 211 -4.31 14.64 12.84
CA LYS A 211 -3.89 13.24 12.71
C LYS A 211 -4.63 12.59 11.55
N LEU A 212 -3.89 12.32 10.47
CA LEU A 212 -4.40 11.65 9.27
C LEU A 212 -4.48 10.13 9.49
N ILE A 213 -5.60 9.50 9.14
CA ILE A 213 -5.79 8.04 9.15
C ILE A 213 -5.50 7.45 7.76
N SER A 214 -6.16 8.00 6.74
CA SER A 214 -6.05 7.55 5.35
C SER A 214 -6.17 8.71 4.39
N VAL A 215 -5.60 8.55 3.20
CA VAL A 215 -5.57 9.56 2.14
C VAL A 215 -5.94 8.93 0.79
N GLY A 216 -6.61 9.68 -0.06
CA GLY A 216 -6.94 9.27 -1.43
C GLY A 216 -6.70 10.42 -2.41
N LEU A 217 -6.61 10.09 -3.70
CA LEU A 217 -6.37 11.08 -4.74
C LEU A 217 -7.65 11.85 -5.08
N GLU A 218 -7.50 13.15 -5.30
CA GLU A 218 -8.56 13.96 -5.88
C GLU A 218 -8.67 13.69 -7.40
N PRO A 219 -9.89 13.77 -7.99
CA PRO A 219 -10.12 13.57 -9.42
C PRO A 219 -9.17 14.29 -10.38
N PRO A 220 -8.82 15.58 -10.17
CA PRO A 220 -7.91 16.29 -11.05
C PRO A 220 -6.49 15.70 -11.02
N THR A 221 -6.04 15.23 -9.85
CA THR A 221 -4.72 14.62 -9.67
C THR A 221 -4.65 13.25 -10.31
N ILE A 222 -5.73 12.46 -10.26
CA ILE A 222 -5.80 11.20 -11.01
C ILE A 222 -5.58 11.46 -12.51
N ARG A 223 -6.26 12.47 -13.09
CA ARG A 223 -6.09 12.85 -14.50
C ARG A 223 -4.68 13.31 -14.82
N GLU A 224 -4.06 14.09 -13.93
CA GLU A 224 -2.67 14.52 -14.07
C GLU A 224 -1.71 13.32 -14.12
N LEU A 225 -1.91 12.33 -13.25
CA LEU A 225 -1.06 11.15 -13.14
C LEU A 225 -1.32 10.11 -14.25
N GLU A 226 -2.54 10.03 -14.79
CA GLU A 226 -2.87 9.17 -15.94
C GLU A 226 -2.14 9.61 -17.22
N GLY A 227 -1.80 10.90 -17.36
CA GLY A 227 -1.44 11.49 -18.65
C GLY A 227 -2.68 11.65 -19.56
N GLU A 228 -2.54 12.30 -20.71
CA GLU A 228 -3.69 12.68 -21.56
C GLU A 228 -4.59 11.48 -21.96
N VAL A 229 -5.80 11.48 -21.35
CA VAL A 229 -7.08 10.90 -21.78
C VAL A 229 -7.29 9.38 -21.66
N LYS A 230 -7.95 8.97 -20.56
CA LYS A 230 -9.02 7.96 -20.63
C LYS A 230 -10.32 8.59 -20.11
N SER A 231 -11.35 8.60 -20.96
CA SER A 231 -12.60 9.35 -20.74
C SER A 231 -13.60 8.71 -19.77
N ASP A 232 -13.32 7.54 -19.19
CA ASP A 232 -14.28 6.77 -18.40
C ASP A 232 -13.79 6.46 -16.97
N VAL A 233 -13.32 7.48 -16.27
CA VAL A 233 -12.89 7.35 -14.87
C VAL A 233 -14.08 7.53 -13.94
N LYS A 234 -14.46 6.47 -13.20
CA LYS A 234 -15.38 6.58 -12.06
C LYS A 234 -14.63 7.21 -10.89
N TYR A 235 -15.02 8.41 -10.50
CA TYR A 235 -14.42 9.12 -9.37
C TYR A 235 -15.11 8.72 -8.06
N PRO A 236 -14.35 8.38 -7.00
CA PRO A 236 -14.93 8.10 -5.70
C PRO A 236 -15.54 9.37 -5.10
N SER A 237 -16.67 9.22 -4.39
CA SER A 237 -17.33 10.32 -3.69
C SER A 237 -16.63 10.60 -2.36
N VAL A 238 -16.34 11.87 -2.04
CA VAL A 238 -15.73 12.27 -0.77
C VAL A 238 -16.83 12.48 0.29
N VAL A 239 -16.73 11.80 1.42
CA VAL A 239 -17.67 11.96 2.55
C VAL A 239 -17.37 13.25 3.30
N LYS A 240 -18.35 14.16 3.42
CA LYS A 240 -18.19 15.41 4.19
C LYS A 240 -18.95 15.41 5.51
N ASN A 241 -20.19 14.91 5.55
CA ASN A 241 -21.05 14.92 6.75
C ASN A 241 -21.93 13.66 6.82
N ILE A 242 -22.34 13.19 8.00
CA ILE A 242 -23.37 12.15 8.15
C ILE A 242 -24.55 12.73 8.92
N TYR A 243 -25.73 12.65 8.31
CA TYR A 243 -26.99 13.08 8.91
C TYR A 243 -27.92 11.88 9.05
N GLY A 244 -28.00 11.32 10.25
CA GLY A 244 -28.93 10.22 10.55
C GLY A 244 -28.59 8.93 9.77
N PRO A 245 -29.52 8.34 8.98
CA PRO A 245 -29.26 7.17 8.14
C PRO A 245 -28.64 7.50 6.77
N ASN A 246 -28.43 8.79 6.46
CA ASN A 246 -27.90 9.26 5.19
C ASN A 246 -26.48 9.79 5.38
N ILE A 247 -25.55 9.36 4.52
CA ILE A 247 -24.19 9.89 4.48
C ILE A 247 -24.16 10.94 3.37
N GLU A 248 -23.99 12.22 3.72
CA GLU A 248 -23.79 13.27 2.73
C GLU A 248 -22.34 13.22 2.22
N THR A 249 -22.22 12.78 0.97
CA THR A 249 -20.98 12.89 0.20
C THR A 249 -21.09 14.03 -0.78
N THR A 250 -20.03 14.79 -1.00
CA THR A 250 -20.02 15.76 -2.10
C THR A 250 -19.28 15.14 -3.27
N THR A 251 -19.97 14.95 -4.39
CA THR A 251 -19.30 14.71 -5.68
C THR A 251 -18.86 16.06 -6.25
N HIS A 252 -17.60 16.16 -6.71
CA HIS A 252 -17.12 17.36 -7.38
C HIS A 252 -18.00 17.70 -8.60
N GLY A 253 -18.48 18.95 -8.66
CA GLY A 253 -19.25 19.50 -9.78
C GLY A 253 -20.61 20.11 -9.41
N ALA A 254 -21.17 19.78 -8.24
CA ALA A 254 -22.36 20.44 -7.71
C ALA A 254 -22.25 20.57 -6.19
N ASN A 255 -22.61 21.73 -5.64
CA ASN A 255 -22.81 21.97 -4.20
C ASN A 255 -24.01 21.17 -3.64
N SER A 256 -24.28 19.98 -4.18
CA SER A 256 -25.41 19.14 -3.79
C SER A 256 -24.88 17.93 -3.04
N PRO A 257 -25.31 17.73 -1.79
CA PRO A 257 -25.03 16.51 -1.05
C PRO A 257 -25.58 15.30 -1.82
N VAL A 258 -24.72 14.34 -2.13
CA VAL A 258 -25.07 13.02 -2.61
C VAL A 258 -25.24 12.14 -1.38
N SER A 259 -26.50 11.77 -1.08
CA SER A 259 -26.79 10.76 -0.06
C SER A 259 -26.26 9.40 -0.52
N ILE A 260 -25.28 8.85 0.18
CA ILE A 260 -24.93 7.45 0.02
C ILE A 260 -25.92 6.64 0.83
N SER A 261 -26.58 5.71 0.15
CA SER A 261 -27.43 4.72 0.80
C SER A 261 -26.59 3.79 1.68
N MET A 262 -27.13 3.43 2.84
CA MET A 262 -26.59 2.37 3.71
C MET A 262 -26.22 1.08 2.94
N GLY A 263 -26.86 0.83 1.79
CA GLY A 263 -26.55 -0.29 0.91
C GLY A 263 -25.07 -0.39 0.49
N LYS A 264 -24.35 0.72 0.26
CA LYS A 264 -22.90 0.65 -0.05
C LYS A 264 -22.07 0.14 1.14
N ILE A 265 -22.43 0.53 2.36
CA ILE A 265 -21.80 0.02 3.59
C ILE A 265 -22.12 -1.45 3.80
N GLU A 266 -23.39 -1.83 3.57
CA GLU A 266 -23.83 -3.22 3.69
C GLU A 266 -23.06 -4.14 2.74
N THR A 267 -22.86 -3.74 1.48
CA THR A 267 -22.07 -4.49 0.50
C THR A 267 -20.61 -4.66 0.94
N VAL A 268 -19.98 -3.62 1.51
CA VAL A 268 -18.60 -3.73 2.03
C VAL A 268 -18.52 -4.77 3.13
N PHE A 269 -19.45 -4.73 4.10
CA PHE A 269 -19.48 -5.71 5.18
C PHE A 269 -19.82 -7.11 4.69
N GLU A 270 -20.70 -7.28 3.71
CA GLU A 270 -21.04 -8.59 3.12
C GLU A 270 -19.85 -9.20 2.38
N ASN A 271 -19.12 -8.40 1.60
CA ASN A 271 -17.88 -8.85 0.96
C ASN A 271 -16.84 -9.27 1.99
N LEU A 272 -16.65 -8.49 3.06
CA LEU A 272 -15.73 -8.87 4.14
C LEU A 272 -16.14 -10.19 4.82
N GLN A 273 -17.44 -10.41 5.05
CA GLN A 273 -17.93 -11.67 5.62
C GLN A 273 -17.60 -12.86 4.72
N LYS A 274 -17.76 -12.71 3.40
CA LYS A 274 -17.41 -13.73 2.43
C LYS A 274 -15.91 -14.02 2.44
N GLU A 275 -15.09 -12.98 2.36
CA GLU A 275 -13.62 -13.11 2.38
C GLU A 275 -13.10 -13.78 3.66
N ILE A 276 -13.68 -13.46 4.83
CA ILE A 276 -13.32 -14.12 6.10
C ILE A 276 -13.65 -15.61 6.05
N GLY A 277 -14.82 -15.98 5.52
CA GLY A 277 -15.22 -17.39 5.38
C GLY A 277 -14.30 -18.18 4.44
N GLU A 278 -13.89 -17.55 3.35
CA GLU A 278 -13.03 -18.13 2.31
C GLU A 278 -11.52 -18.05 2.64
N SER A 279 -11.13 -17.29 3.66
CA SER A 279 -9.72 -17.08 4.01
C SER A 279 -9.01 -18.39 4.38
N PRO A 280 -7.93 -18.77 3.68
CA PRO A 280 -7.15 -19.95 4.04
C PRO A 280 -6.23 -19.73 5.25
N GLU A 281 -6.00 -18.47 5.65
CA GLU A 281 -5.05 -18.08 6.69
C GLU A 281 -5.63 -18.20 8.12
N LEU A 282 -6.96 -18.23 8.24
CA LEU A 282 -7.65 -18.29 9.52
C LEU A 282 -8.15 -19.70 9.82
N LYS A 283 -7.99 -20.15 11.07
CA LYS A 283 -8.65 -21.37 11.54
C LYS A 283 -10.15 -21.14 11.71
N ASP A 284 -10.97 -22.19 11.65
CA ASP A 284 -12.43 -22.05 11.71
C ASP A 284 -12.94 -21.30 12.96
N GLU A 285 -12.33 -21.52 14.12
CA GLU A 285 -12.66 -20.78 15.35
C GLU A 285 -12.32 -19.29 15.25
N GLU A 286 -11.21 -18.95 14.60
CA GLU A 286 -10.79 -17.56 14.37
C GLU A 286 -11.71 -16.90 13.33
N LYS A 287 -12.06 -17.61 12.25
CA LYS A 287 -13.06 -17.16 11.27
C LYS A 287 -14.38 -16.80 11.94
N GLN A 288 -14.88 -17.66 12.83
CA GLN A 288 -16.11 -17.39 13.57
C GLN A 288 -15.99 -16.15 14.44
N ARG A 289 -14.90 -16.01 15.21
CA ARG A 289 -14.67 -14.84 16.08
C ARG A 289 -14.56 -13.53 15.30
N VAL A 290 -13.81 -13.54 14.19
CA VAL A 290 -13.61 -12.37 13.32
C VAL A 290 -14.92 -12.02 12.62
N SER A 291 -15.59 -13.01 12.01
CA SER A 291 -16.91 -12.85 11.37
C SER A 291 -17.92 -12.24 12.35
N GLN A 292 -18.01 -12.75 13.58
CA GLN A 292 -18.90 -12.24 14.61
C GLN A 292 -18.57 -10.79 14.97
N THR A 293 -17.28 -10.47 15.15
CA THR A 293 -16.84 -9.09 15.46
C THR A 293 -17.19 -8.12 14.31
N VAL A 294 -17.08 -8.55 13.05
CA VAL A 294 -17.47 -7.75 11.89
C VAL A 294 -18.99 -7.59 11.79
N LYS A 295 -19.80 -8.61 12.13
CA LYS A 295 -21.26 -8.51 12.19
C LYS A 295 -21.71 -7.53 13.27
N GLU A 296 -21.11 -7.63 14.45
CA GLU A 296 -21.35 -6.71 15.56
C GLU A 296 -20.99 -5.28 15.16
N LEU A 297 -19.87 -5.06 14.49
CA LEU A 297 -19.48 -3.74 14.01
C LEU A 297 -20.46 -3.19 12.95
N LYS A 298 -20.92 -4.02 12.00
CA LYS A 298 -21.97 -3.63 11.03
C LYS A 298 -23.24 -3.19 11.75
N ALA A 299 -23.72 -3.99 12.71
CA ALA A 299 -24.93 -3.69 13.47
C ALA A 299 -24.77 -2.41 14.30
N GLU A 300 -23.62 -2.24 14.96
CA GLU A 300 -23.33 -1.09 15.79
C GLU A 300 -23.29 0.21 14.97
N ILE A 301 -22.67 0.18 13.79
CA ILE A 301 -22.61 1.35 12.90
C ILE A 301 -23.98 1.67 12.31
N ALA A 302 -24.80 0.65 12.02
CA ALA A 302 -26.11 0.81 11.40
C ALA A 302 -27.21 1.29 12.37
N GLN A 303 -27.19 0.82 13.63
CA GLN A 303 -28.31 0.96 14.57
C GLN A 303 -27.92 1.71 15.83
N ASP A 304 -27.13 1.07 16.69
CA ASP A 304 -26.91 1.49 18.09
C ASP A 304 -25.98 2.71 18.21
N LYS A 305 -24.98 2.79 17.31
CA LYS A 305 -23.99 3.86 17.20
C LYS A 305 -23.29 4.17 18.54
N ASP A 306 -23.09 3.19 19.43
CA ASP A 306 -22.33 3.38 20.68
C ASP A 306 -20.83 3.58 20.35
N PRO A 307 -20.26 4.76 20.58
CA PRO A 307 -18.87 5.04 20.25
C PRO A 307 -17.88 4.16 21.01
N LYS A 308 -18.16 3.80 22.26
CA LYS A 308 -17.27 2.95 23.07
C LYS A 308 -17.27 1.52 22.56
N LYS A 309 -18.42 1.04 22.06
CA LYS A 309 -18.54 -0.29 21.48
C LYS A 309 -17.89 -0.34 20.10
N VAL A 310 -18.13 0.66 19.24
CA VAL A 310 -17.44 0.81 17.94
C VAL A 310 -15.92 0.82 18.12
N GLY A 311 -15.39 1.65 19.03
CA GLY A 311 -13.94 1.72 19.27
C GLY A 311 -13.34 0.38 19.68
N ARG A 312 -13.97 -0.33 20.63
CA ARG A 312 -13.53 -1.66 21.07
C ARG A 312 -13.57 -2.71 19.95
N LEU A 313 -14.61 -2.70 19.12
CA LEU A 313 -14.74 -3.64 18.00
C LEU A 313 -13.67 -3.40 16.94
N VAL A 314 -13.39 -2.14 16.58
CA VAL A 314 -12.31 -1.76 15.65
C VAL A 314 -10.94 -2.20 16.19
N GLU A 315 -10.67 -1.93 17.48
CA GLU A 315 -9.41 -2.31 18.12
C GLU A 315 -9.25 -3.83 18.22
N LYS A 316 -10.33 -4.56 18.51
CA LYS A 316 -10.34 -6.03 18.49
C LYS A 316 -10.00 -6.58 17.11
N LEU A 317 -10.56 -6.01 16.03
CA LEU A 317 -10.23 -6.40 14.66
C LEU A 317 -8.75 -6.14 14.35
N LYS A 318 -8.18 -5.02 14.82
CA LYS A 318 -6.75 -4.75 14.66
C LYS A 318 -5.88 -5.85 15.27
N GLY A 319 -6.23 -6.31 16.47
CA GLY A 319 -5.48 -7.35 17.18
C GLY A 319 -5.70 -8.78 16.65
N SER A 320 -6.89 -9.11 16.14
CA SER A 320 -7.23 -10.49 15.73
C SER A 320 -7.18 -10.74 14.23
N ALA A 321 -7.39 -9.72 13.40
CA ALA A 321 -7.41 -9.82 11.95
C ALA A 321 -7.05 -8.47 11.30
N ASN A 322 -5.77 -8.11 11.39
CA ASN A 322 -5.28 -6.80 10.96
C ASN A 322 -5.67 -6.45 9.51
N TRP A 323 -5.68 -7.41 8.59
CA TRP A 323 -6.10 -7.18 7.19
C TRP A 323 -7.58 -6.75 7.07
N VAL A 324 -8.47 -7.29 7.91
CA VAL A 324 -9.90 -6.90 7.96
C VAL A 324 -10.01 -5.47 8.46
N TRP A 325 -9.29 -5.17 9.55
CA TRP A 325 -9.22 -3.82 10.11
C TRP A 325 -8.73 -2.81 9.06
N GLN A 326 -7.71 -3.16 8.28
CA GLN A 326 -7.18 -2.30 7.22
C GLN A 326 -8.19 -2.08 6.10
N LYS A 327 -8.90 -3.12 5.64
CA LYS A 327 -9.95 -2.96 4.62
C LYS A 327 -11.08 -2.05 5.08
N ILE A 328 -11.47 -2.13 6.35
CA ILE A 328 -12.50 -1.27 6.93
C ILE A 328 -12.06 0.19 6.95
N LEU A 329 -10.83 0.48 7.39
CA LEU A 329 -10.32 1.86 7.46
C LEU A 329 -9.91 2.45 6.11
N ALA A 330 -9.50 1.59 5.16
CA ALA A 330 -9.22 2.00 3.79
C ALA A 330 -10.50 2.37 3.04
N ASN A 331 -11.66 1.81 3.41
CA ASN A 331 -12.92 2.18 2.80
C ASN A 331 -13.40 3.55 3.32
N PRO A 332 -13.49 4.59 2.47
CA PRO A 332 -13.76 5.94 2.93
C PRO A 332 -15.17 6.10 3.48
N TYR A 333 -16.12 5.31 3.01
CA TYR A 333 -17.50 5.34 3.49
C TYR A 333 -17.59 4.76 4.90
N VAL A 334 -17.11 3.53 5.10
CA VAL A 334 -17.15 2.86 6.41
C VAL A 334 -16.29 3.62 7.42
N SER A 335 -15.07 4.00 7.04
CA SER A 335 -14.17 4.77 7.91
C SER A 335 -14.75 6.14 8.27
N GLY A 336 -15.39 6.83 7.32
CA GLY A 336 -16.08 8.10 7.60
C GLY A 336 -17.17 7.94 8.67
N VAL A 337 -17.98 6.88 8.60
CA VAL A 337 -19.01 6.61 9.61
C VAL A 337 -18.43 6.28 10.96
N ILE A 338 -17.40 5.44 11.00
CA ILE A 338 -16.70 5.13 12.26
C ILE A 338 -16.15 6.40 12.90
N VAL A 339 -15.51 7.27 12.11
CA VAL A 339 -14.93 8.52 12.63
C VAL A 339 -16.00 9.42 13.23
N GLU A 340 -17.13 9.61 12.55
CA GLU A 340 -18.20 10.46 13.09
C GLU A 340 -18.79 9.90 14.38
N ILE A 341 -19.07 8.59 14.43
CA ILE A 341 -19.60 7.96 15.64
C ILE A 341 -18.63 8.19 16.81
N LEU A 342 -17.33 7.99 16.58
CA LEU A 342 -16.30 8.21 17.58
C LEU A 342 -16.19 9.69 18.01
N MET A 343 -16.37 10.63 17.08
CA MET A 343 -16.36 12.07 17.41
C MET A 343 -17.47 12.46 18.40
N LYS A 344 -18.65 11.84 18.30
CA LYS A 344 -19.79 12.09 19.21
C LYS A 344 -19.53 11.69 20.67
N ALA A 345 -18.49 10.89 20.95
CA ALA A 345 -18.08 10.58 22.32
C ALA A 345 -17.01 11.52 22.90
N THR A 346 -16.41 12.37 22.07
CA THR A 346 -15.39 13.36 22.46
C THR A 346 -15.97 14.73 22.79
N ILE A 347 -17.25 14.96 22.46
CA ILE A 347 -18.06 16.11 22.89
C ILE A 347 -18.88 15.65 24.10
#